data_AF-A0AAW0WWM9-F1
#
_entry.id   AF-A0AAW0WWM9-F1
#
_cell.length_a   1.000
_cell.length_b   1.000
_cell.length_c   1.000
_cell.angle_alpha   90.00
_cell.angle_beta   90.00
_cell.angle_gamma   90.00
#
_symmetry.space_group_name_H-M   'P 1'
#
loop_
_entity.id
_entity.type
_entity.pdbx_description
1 polymer ?
#
loop_
_entity_poly.entity_id
_entity_poly.type
_entity_poly.pdbx_seq_one_letter_code
_entity_poly.pdbx_strand_id
1 'polypeptide(L)'
;VFFLLPASLCFDVYYYTRSWIIFKLNSAPEHHEIRVKDVQRQVREWNINSEAVPMCTARPGWQSISFREAAYKKAFHKIQINMVDILEIDTDEMTVRCEPLVTMGQLTHTLTELGWTIPVVPEMDDLTIGGLVMGTGIETSSHKMGLFQHICVAYELVVADGSVLMCSETENRDLFYSVPWSYGTLGFLTAVKIKIIPAQRFVRVEYKPCYSLDDIVKTFTQETTKVEGNQFVEGVMYSLHSGVVMTANMCTAAHPGQVIL
;
A
#
# COMPACT_ATOMS: atom_id res chain seq x y z
N VAL A 1 -14.17 -27.17 8.03
CA VAL A 1 -13.99 -26.10 9.04
C VAL A 1 -12.98 -26.50 10.12
N PHE A 2 -13.19 -27.61 10.85
CA PHE A 2 -12.29 -28.07 11.94
C PHE A 2 -10.82 -28.33 11.58
N PHE A 3 -10.46 -28.60 10.32
CA PHE A 3 -9.07 -28.78 9.90
C PHE A 3 -8.47 -27.55 9.20
N LEU A 4 -9.30 -26.85 8.42
CA LEU A 4 -8.88 -25.67 7.66
C LEU A 4 -8.59 -24.46 8.57
N LEU A 5 -9.38 -24.25 9.63
CA LEU A 5 -9.14 -23.16 10.58
C LEU A 5 -7.82 -23.33 11.33
N PRO A 6 -7.51 -24.50 11.93
CA PRO A 6 -6.20 -24.72 12.55
C PRO A 6 -5.04 -24.65 11.55
N ALA A 7 -5.22 -25.16 10.33
CA ALA A 7 -4.18 -25.10 9.30
C ALA A 7 -3.90 -23.65 8.85
N SER A 8 -4.95 -22.83 8.70
CA SER A 8 -4.82 -21.39 8.43
C SER A 8 -4.09 -20.70 9.56
N LEU A 9 -4.51 -20.93 10.81
CA LEU A 9 -3.86 -20.33 11.98
C LEU A 9 -2.37 -20.71 12.06
N CYS A 10 -2.02 -21.97 11.82
CA CYS A 10 -0.63 -22.42 11.78
C CYS A 10 0.15 -21.75 10.63
N PHE A 11 -0.47 -21.58 9.46
CA PHE A 11 0.12 -20.88 8.32
C PHE A 11 0.35 -19.40 8.64
N ASP A 12 -0.63 -18.73 9.25
CA ASP A 12 -0.56 -17.33 9.63
C ASP A 12 0.53 -17.12 10.69
N VAL A 13 0.59 -17.98 11.71
CA VAL A 13 1.66 -17.97 12.73
C VAL A 13 3.03 -18.19 12.08
N TYR A 14 3.15 -19.16 11.18
CA TYR A 14 4.42 -19.39 10.45
C TYR A 14 4.81 -18.18 9.62
N TYR A 15 3.88 -17.61 8.86
CA TYR A 15 4.13 -16.49 7.97
C TYR A 15 4.48 -15.22 8.74
N TYR A 16 3.75 -14.94 9.82
CA TYR A 16 4.03 -13.84 10.74
C TYR A 16 5.39 -14.01 11.39
N THR A 17 5.69 -15.20 11.94
CA THR A 17 6.99 -15.47 12.59
C THR A 17 8.13 -15.37 11.59
N ARG A 18 7.97 -15.91 10.38
CA ARG A 18 8.96 -15.78 9.29
C ARG A 18 9.19 -14.32 8.91
N SER A 19 8.12 -13.55 8.72
CA SER A 19 8.21 -12.13 8.37
C SER A 19 8.85 -11.33 9.51
N TRP A 20 8.52 -11.64 10.76
CA TRP A 20 9.14 -11.05 11.94
C TRP A 20 10.63 -11.39 12.06
N ILE A 21 11.03 -12.63 11.79
CA ILE A 21 12.45 -13.04 11.77
C ILE A 21 13.19 -12.32 10.64
N ILE A 22 12.63 -12.30 9.42
CA ILE A 22 13.24 -11.62 8.26
C ILE A 22 13.40 -10.13 8.57
N PHE A 23 12.36 -9.50 9.14
CA PHE A 23 12.42 -8.13 9.62
C PHE A 23 13.52 -8.01 10.67
N LYS A 24 13.51 -8.74 11.78
CA LYS A 24 14.55 -8.61 12.82
C LYS A 24 15.99 -8.87 12.34
N LEU A 25 16.20 -9.74 11.36
CA LEU A 25 17.53 -10.08 10.84
C LEU A 25 17.99 -9.16 9.71
N ASN A 26 17.09 -8.64 8.87
CA ASN A 26 17.41 -7.82 7.70
C ASN A 26 17.01 -6.35 7.84
N SER A 27 16.30 -5.97 8.92
CA SER A 27 15.88 -4.60 9.18
C SER A 27 17.02 -3.79 9.71
N ALA A 28 17.66 -3.08 8.79
CA ALA A 28 18.44 -1.91 9.09
C ALA A 28 18.27 -0.94 7.92
N PRO A 29 17.68 0.25 8.15
CA PRO A 29 17.61 1.29 7.12
C PRO A 29 18.97 1.55 6.45
N GLU A 30 20.07 1.42 7.20
CA GLU A 30 21.45 1.57 6.72
C GLU A 30 21.85 0.59 5.59
N HIS A 31 21.14 -0.54 5.44
CA HIS A 31 21.40 -1.52 4.37
C HIS A 31 20.60 -1.26 3.10
N HIS A 32 19.76 -0.22 3.05
CA HIS A 32 18.98 0.12 1.86
C HIS A 32 19.87 0.29 0.61
N GLU A 33 20.94 1.08 0.70
CA GLU A 33 21.85 1.29 -0.45
C GLU A 33 22.51 0.00 -0.95
N ILE A 34 22.81 -0.94 -0.04
CA ILE A 34 23.40 -2.23 -0.38
C ILE A 34 22.38 -3.08 -1.14
N ARG A 35 21.11 -3.08 -0.70
CA ARG A 35 20.01 -3.77 -1.40
C ARG A 35 19.73 -3.14 -2.77
N VAL A 36 19.79 -1.82 -2.89
CA VAL A 36 19.66 -1.13 -4.19
C VAL A 36 20.79 -1.56 -5.13
N LYS A 37 22.04 -1.58 -4.65
CA LYS A 37 23.20 -2.06 -5.42
C LYS A 37 23.07 -3.52 -5.85
N ASP A 38 22.46 -4.36 -5.03
CA ASP A 38 22.15 -5.75 -5.38
C ASP A 38 21.14 -5.83 -6.55
N VAL A 39 20.06 -5.05 -6.50
CA VAL A 39 19.10 -4.96 -7.61
C VAL A 39 19.79 -4.45 -8.89
N GLN A 40 20.61 -3.40 -8.79
CA GLN A 40 21.40 -2.90 -9.92
C GLN A 40 22.33 -3.96 -10.50
N ARG A 41 23.01 -4.74 -9.64
CA ARG A 41 23.88 -5.84 -10.07
C ARG A 41 23.09 -6.88 -10.86
N GLN A 42 21.96 -7.35 -10.33
CA GLN A 42 21.11 -8.34 -11.00
C GLN A 42 20.64 -7.85 -12.38
N VAL A 43 20.21 -6.58 -12.49
CA VAL A 43 19.78 -5.97 -13.76
C VAL A 43 20.95 -5.86 -14.75
N ARG A 44 22.14 -5.45 -14.29
CA ARG A 44 23.32 -5.35 -15.16
C ARG A 44 23.81 -6.71 -15.63
N GLU A 45 23.77 -7.73 -14.78
CA GLU A 45 24.08 -9.11 -15.15
C GLU A 45 23.13 -9.62 -16.22
N TRP A 46 21.83 -9.36 -16.08
CA TRP A 46 20.82 -9.67 -17.11
C TRP A 46 21.12 -8.96 -18.44
N ASN A 47 21.48 -7.68 -18.41
CA ASN A 47 21.86 -6.91 -19.61
C ASN A 47 23.09 -7.48 -20.32
N ILE A 48 24.13 -7.88 -19.57
CA ILE A 48 25.36 -8.46 -20.14
C ILE A 48 25.07 -9.81 -20.79
N ASN A 49 24.28 -10.65 -20.12
CA ASN A 49 23.96 -12.00 -20.59
C ASN A 49 22.99 -12.00 -21.80
N SER A 50 22.47 -10.83 -22.19
CA SER A 50 21.59 -10.64 -23.36
C SER A 50 20.45 -11.66 -23.41
N GLU A 51 19.88 -11.99 -22.25
CA GLU A 51 18.71 -12.84 -22.20
C GLU A 51 17.58 -12.11 -22.94
N ALA A 52 17.10 -12.65 -24.07
CA ALA A 52 15.94 -12.12 -24.79
C ALA A 52 14.63 -12.23 -23.98
N VAL A 53 14.73 -12.62 -22.71
CA VAL A 53 13.64 -12.91 -21.78
C VAL A 53 13.43 -11.70 -20.87
N PRO A 54 12.25 -11.07 -20.86
CA PRO A 54 11.99 -9.91 -20.02
C PRO A 54 12.18 -10.20 -18.52
N MET A 55 12.49 -9.15 -17.76
CA MET A 55 12.61 -9.23 -16.30
C MET A 55 11.25 -9.06 -15.59
N CYS A 56 11.13 -9.60 -14.39
CA CYS A 56 10.04 -9.35 -13.46
C CYS A 56 10.50 -9.47 -12.01
N THR A 57 9.67 -9.00 -11.07
CA THR A 57 9.95 -9.19 -9.64
C THR A 57 9.86 -10.67 -9.26
N ALA A 58 10.82 -11.13 -8.44
CA ALA A 58 10.87 -12.48 -7.92
C ALA A 58 9.75 -12.79 -6.89
N ARG A 59 9.00 -11.78 -6.45
CA ARG A 59 7.86 -11.92 -5.53
C ARG A 59 6.88 -12.99 -6.06
N PRO A 60 6.65 -14.09 -5.34
CA PRO A 60 5.77 -15.16 -5.81
C PRO A 60 4.35 -14.68 -6.08
N GLY A 61 3.70 -15.26 -7.11
CA GLY A 61 2.34 -14.88 -7.50
C GLY A 61 1.30 -15.12 -6.40
N TRP A 62 1.48 -16.14 -5.56
CA TRP A 62 0.57 -16.45 -4.45
C TRP A 62 0.59 -15.41 -3.31
N GLN A 63 1.59 -14.52 -3.29
CA GLN A 63 1.61 -13.37 -2.37
C GLN A 63 0.85 -12.16 -2.93
N SER A 64 0.40 -12.24 -4.19
CA SER A 64 -0.45 -11.22 -4.78
C SER A 64 -1.89 -11.40 -4.30
N ILE A 65 -2.58 -10.29 -4.03
CA ILE A 65 -4.02 -10.30 -3.70
C ILE A 65 -4.84 -10.33 -5.01
N SER A 66 -4.44 -11.21 -5.93
CA SER A 66 -5.09 -11.39 -7.22
C SER A 66 -5.29 -12.86 -7.50
N PHE A 67 -6.50 -13.22 -7.92
CA PHE A 67 -6.80 -14.56 -8.43
C PHE A 67 -6.15 -14.85 -9.79
N ARG A 68 -5.55 -13.83 -10.44
CA ARG A 68 -4.89 -14.00 -11.73
C ARG A 68 -3.58 -14.77 -11.57
N GLU A 69 -3.50 -15.91 -12.24
CA GLU A 69 -2.22 -16.61 -12.37
C GLU A 69 -1.25 -15.80 -13.23
N ALA A 70 -0.16 -15.33 -12.62
CA ALA A 70 0.89 -14.57 -13.29
C ALA A 70 1.82 -15.50 -14.10
N ALA A 71 1.28 -16.13 -15.16
CA ALA A 71 2.01 -17.12 -15.97
C ALA A 71 3.36 -16.62 -16.50
N TYR A 72 3.47 -15.31 -16.79
CA TYR A 72 4.72 -14.68 -17.24
C TYR A 72 5.87 -14.87 -16.24
N LYS A 73 5.60 -14.93 -14.92
CA LYS A 73 6.63 -15.14 -13.89
C LYS A 73 7.29 -16.53 -13.95
N LYS A 74 6.71 -17.48 -14.69
CA LYS A 74 7.33 -18.79 -14.94
C LYS A 74 8.43 -18.72 -16.00
N ALA A 75 8.28 -17.79 -16.96
CA ALA A 75 9.19 -17.65 -18.09
C ALA A 75 10.20 -16.50 -17.91
N PHE A 76 9.81 -15.43 -17.20
CA PHE A 76 10.60 -14.20 -17.09
C PHE A 76 11.77 -14.33 -16.10
N HIS A 77 12.83 -13.57 -16.35
CA HIS A 77 13.97 -13.47 -15.44
C HIS A 77 13.53 -12.81 -14.14
N LYS A 78 13.95 -13.34 -12.99
CA LYS A 78 13.44 -12.92 -11.67
C LYS A 78 14.46 -12.06 -10.94
N ILE A 79 14.12 -10.79 -10.73
CA ILE A 79 14.90 -9.85 -9.94
C ILE A 79 14.40 -9.86 -8.50
N GLN A 80 15.29 -10.15 -7.56
CA GLN A 80 15.03 -10.19 -6.13
C GLN A 80 14.99 -8.77 -5.56
N ILE A 81 13.88 -8.40 -4.92
CA ILE A 81 13.67 -7.09 -4.28
C ILE A 81 13.23 -7.33 -2.85
N ASN A 82 14.11 -7.90 -2.03
CA ASN A 82 13.80 -8.26 -0.64
C ASN A 82 13.96 -7.05 0.28
N MET A 83 13.13 -6.03 0.06
CA MET A 83 13.21 -4.71 0.69
C MET A 83 11.91 -4.45 1.48
N VAL A 84 11.96 -4.57 2.81
CA VAL A 84 10.83 -4.58 3.74
C VAL A 84 10.91 -3.53 4.86
N ASP A 85 11.79 -2.54 4.74
CA ASP A 85 12.04 -1.57 5.81
C ASP A 85 11.36 -0.22 5.63
N ILE A 86 10.91 0.33 6.75
CA ILE A 86 10.61 1.77 6.86
C ILE A 86 11.96 2.46 7.09
N LEU A 87 12.34 3.32 6.15
CA LEU A 87 13.68 3.89 6.08
C LEU A 87 13.79 5.14 6.94
N GLU A 88 12.77 6.00 6.89
CA GLU A 88 12.80 7.32 7.53
C GLU A 88 11.37 7.82 7.77
N ILE A 89 11.17 8.50 8.90
CA ILE A 89 9.94 9.25 9.19
C ILE A 89 10.38 10.68 9.50
N ASP A 90 9.98 11.61 8.63
CA ASP A 90 10.29 13.03 8.73
C ASP A 90 9.05 13.80 9.18
N THR A 91 9.08 14.32 10.39
CA THR A 91 7.98 15.09 10.99
C THR A 91 7.97 16.56 10.56
N ASP A 92 9.08 17.08 10.03
CA ASP A 92 9.17 18.46 9.55
C ASP A 92 8.61 18.55 8.12
N GLU A 93 8.98 17.61 7.26
CA GLU A 93 8.41 17.48 5.91
C GLU A 93 7.07 16.73 5.87
N MET A 94 6.67 16.13 6.99
CA MET A 94 5.44 15.33 7.11
C MET A 94 5.41 14.18 6.10
N THR A 95 6.49 13.39 6.07
CA THR A 95 6.60 12.24 5.18
C THR A 95 7.17 10.99 5.84
N VAL A 96 6.91 9.83 5.25
CA VAL A 96 7.54 8.56 5.55
C VAL A 96 8.18 8.01 4.27
N ARG A 97 9.43 7.56 4.37
CA ARG A 97 10.12 6.85 3.29
C ARG A 97 10.18 5.38 3.64
N CYS A 98 9.73 4.52 2.73
CA CYS A 98 9.67 3.08 2.96
C CYS A 98 9.98 2.28 1.71
N GLU A 99 10.40 1.05 1.91
CA GLU A 99 10.71 0.07 0.88
C GLU A 99 9.45 -0.60 0.29
N PRO A 100 9.51 -1.14 -0.94
CA PRO A 100 8.34 -1.61 -1.69
C PRO A 100 7.61 -2.80 -1.06
N LEU A 101 8.28 -3.67 -0.28
CA LEU A 101 7.64 -4.83 0.35
C LEU A 101 7.23 -4.56 1.81
N VAL A 102 7.37 -3.33 2.31
CA VAL A 102 6.69 -2.93 3.54
C VAL A 102 5.20 -3.17 3.36
N THR A 103 4.58 -3.86 4.32
CA THR A 103 3.14 -4.11 4.31
C THR A 103 2.40 -2.95 4.95
N MET A 104 1.10 -2.83 4.64
CA MET A 104 0.26 -1.80 5.23
C MET A 104 0.17 -1.95 6.74
N GLY A 105 0.05 -3.18 7.25
CA GLY A 105 0.05 -3.43 8.69
C GLY A 105 1.34 -3.00 9.38
N GLN A 106 2.51 -3.20 8.74
CA GLN A 106 3.79 -2.71 9.26
C GLN A 106 3.83 -1.18 9.30
N LEU A 107 3.39 -0.53 8.22
CA LEU A 107 3.40 0.92 8.11
C LEU A 107 2.43 1.58 9.11
N THR A 108 1.18 1.14 9.16
CA THR A 108 0.15 1.72 10.02
C THR A 108 0.48 1.51 11.49
N HIS A 109 0.93 0.32 11.90
CA HIS A 109 1.33 0.05 13.28
C HIS A 109 2.48 0.97 13.72
N THR A 110 3.53 1.08 12.89
CA THR A 110 4.68 1.95 13.18
C THR A 110 4.29 3.43 13.27
N LEU A 111 3.49 3.93 12.33
CA LEU A 111 3.09 5.33 12.31
C LEU A 111 2.14 5.68 13.46
N THR A 112 1.17 4.82 13.76
CA THR A 112 0.15 5.10 14.79
C THR A 112 0.75 5.16 16.20
N GLU A 113 1.76 4.35 16.51
CA GLU A 113 2.52 4.44 17.77
C GLU A 113 3.22 5.80 17.94
N LEU A 114 3.57 6.45 16.83
CA LEU A 114 4.20 7.76 16.78
C LEU A 114 3.19 8.92 16.64
N GLY A 115 1.89 8.62 16.62
CA GLY A 115 0.82 9.62 16.47
C GLY A 115 0.58 10.06 15.02
N TRP A 116 1.00 9.27 14.04
CA TRP A 116 0.88 9.55 12.61
C TRP A 116 0.03 8.50 11.89
N THR A 117 -0.50 8.86 10.73
CA THR A 117 -1.13 7.95 9.77
C THR A 117 -0.90 8.47 8.34
N ILE A 118 -1.30 7.71 7.33
CA ILE A 118 -1.28 8.17 5.94
C ILE A 118 -2.68 8.65 5.51
N PRO A 119 -2.80 9.59 4.55
CA PRO A 119 -4.11 10.12 4.15
C PRO A 119 -5.06 9.12 3.48
N VAL A 120 -4.50 8.07 2.85
CA VAL A 120 -5.23 6.99 2.19
C VAL A 120 -4.74 5.69 2.80
N VAL A 121 -5.54 5.07 3.68
CA VAL A 121 -5.17 3.87 4.45
C VAL A 121 -5.89 2.66 3.87
N PRO A 122 -5.17 1.73 3.23
CA PRO A 122 -5.78 0.48 2.77
C PRO A 122 -6.29 -0.44 3.85
N GLU A 123 -7.43 -1.09 3.60
CA GLU A 123 -8.12 -1.96 4.56
C GLU A 123 -7.33 -3.24 4.89
N MET A 124 -6.56 -3.76 3.93
CA MET A 124 -5.86 -5.04 4.09
C MET A 124 -4.39 -4.87 4.50
N ASP A 125 -4.04 -5.40 5.67
CA ASP A 125 -2.68 -5.32 6.24
C ASP A 125 -1.58 -5.96 5.38
N ASP A 126 -1.92 -7.01 4.62
CA ASP A 126 -0.98 -7.76 3.79
C ASP A 126 -0.61 -7.06 2.47
N LEU A 127 -1.29 -5.96 2.12
CA LEU A 127 -0.97 -5.18 0.94
C LEU A 127 0.41 -4.53 1.08
N THR A 128 1.24 -4.67 0.06
CA THR A 128 2.58 -4.06 0.02
C THR A 128 2.54 -2.68 -0.62
N ILE A 129 3.36 -1.75 -0.12
CA ILE A 129 3.47 -0.38 -0.66
C ILE A 129 3.73 -0.36 -2.17
N GLY A 130 4.66 -1.18 -2.68
CA GLY A 130 4.97 -1.20 -4.11
C GLY A 130 3.80 -1.67 -4.97
N GLY A 131 2.95 -2.55 -4.44
CA GLY A 131 1.72 -2.98 -5.11
C GLY A 131 0.68 -1.87 -5.19
N LEU A 132 0.52 -1.11 -4.10
CA LEU A 132 -0.40 0.03 -4.04
C LEU A 132 0.04 1.19 -4.93
N VAL A 133 1.35 1.44 -5.00
CA VAL A 133 1.95 2.49 -5.82
C VAL A 133 1.86 2.17 -7.31
N MET A 134 2.36 1.01 -7.74
CA MET A 134 2.45 0.66 -9.17
C MET A 134 1.17 0.02 -9.72
N GLY A 135 0.27 -0.42 -8.85
CA GLY A 135 -1.05 -0.93 -9.19
C GLY A 135 -2.11 0.13 -8.94
N THR A 136 -3.04 -0.18 -8.04
CA THR A 136 -4.18 0.68 -7.68
C THR A 136 -4.40 0.59 -6.18
N GLY A 137 -4.54 1.73 -5.52
CA GLY A 137 -5.02 1.82 -4.14
C GLY A 137 -6.15 2.85 -4.06
N ILE A 138 -7.36 2.39 -3.77
CA ILE A 138 -8.57 3.19 -3.62
C ILE A 138 -9.13 2.87 -2.24
N GLU A 139 -9.44 3.88 -1.44
CA GLU A 139 -9.98 3.69 -0.11
C GLU A 139 -11.04 4.73 0.23
N THR A 140 -11.61 4.62 1.43
CA THR A 140 -12.73 5.45 1.90
C THR A 140 -12.47 6.94 1.94
N SER A 141 -11.21 7.38 1.99
CA SER A 141 -10.81 8.79 1.92
C SER A 141 -10.49 9.27 0.49
N SER A 142 -10.54 8.38 -0.51
CA SER A 142 -10.10 8.69 -1.87
C SER A 142 -10.96 9.73 -2.59
N HIS A 143 -12.21 9.96 -2.17
CA HIS A 143 -13.03 11.06 -2.70
C HIS A 143 -12.44 12.44 -2.40
N LYS A 144 -11.62 12.56 -1.34
CA LYS A 144 -10.92 13.80 -0.96
C LYS A 144 -9.44 13.78 -1.26
N MET A 145 -8.78 12.64 -0.99
CA MET A 145 -7.32 12.52 -1.07
C MET A 145 -6.83 11.95 -2.42
N GLY A 146 -7.76 11.52 -3.28
CA GLY A 146 -7.43 10.75 -4.46
C GLY A 146 -6.97 9.33 -4.12
N LEU A 147 -6.35 8.69 -5.10
CA LEU A 147 -5.81 7.33 -4.98
C LEU A 147 -4.45 7.31 -4.25
N PHE A 148 -3.98 6.13 -3.84
CA PHE A 148 -2.73 5.95 -3.09
C PHE A 148 -1.51 6.64 -3.73
N GLN A 149 -1.41 6.68 -5.06
CA GLN A 149 -0.32 7.40 -5.72
C GLN A 149 -0.35 8.93 -5.49
N HIS A 150 -1.51 9.53 -5.23
CA HIS A 150 -1.62 10.98 -5.02
C HIS A 150 -1.06 11.44 -3.67
N ILE A 151 -0.89 10.51 -2.73
CA ILE A 151 -0.23 10.78 -1.45
C ILE A 151 1.28 10.47 -1.49
N CYS A 152 1.79 9.96 -2.60
CA CYS A 152 3.22 9.76 -2.82
C CYS A 152 3.88 11.06 -3.30
N VAL A 153 5.08 11.36 -2.81
CA VAL A 153 5.83 12.57 -3.18
C VAL A 153 7.07 12.29 -4.02
N ALA A 154 7.65 11.09 -3.87
CA ALA A 154 8.80 10.66 -4.66
C ALA A 154 8.88 9.14 -4.74
N TYR A 155 9.52 8.65 -5.79
CA TYR A 155 9.87 7.25 -5.99
C TYR A 155 11.36 7.11 -6.30
N GLU A 156 11.95 6.00 -5.86
CA GLU A 156 13.28 5.54 -6.26
C GLU A 156 13.12 4.24 -7.05
N LEU A 157 13.68 4.18 -8.25
CA LEU A 157 13.60 3.01 -9.12
C LEU A 157 14.97 2.61 -9.66
N VAL A 158 15.22 1.31 -9.75
CA VAL A 158 16.23 0.75 -10.64
C VAL A 158 15.59 0.48 -12.00
N VAL A 159 16.02 1.20 -13.03
CA VAL A 159 15.48 1.05 -14.40
C VAL A 159 16.27 0.02 -15.21
N ALA A 160 15.83 -0.25 -16.44
CA ALA A 160 16.30 -1.39 -17.22
C ALA A 160 17.81 -1.40 -17.55
N ASP A 161 18.49 -0.25 -17.58
CA ASP A 161 19.95 -0.17 -17.78
C ASP A 161 20.74 -0.41 -16.48
N GLY A 162 20.06 -0.56 -15.34
CA GLY A 162 20.65 -0.72 -14.02
C GLY A 162 21.11 0.60 -13.37
N SER A 163 20.69 1.75 -13.90
CA SER A 163 20.79 3.04 -13.21
C SER A 163 19.69 3.17 -12.15
N VAL A 164 19.93 4.02 -11.15
CA VAL A 164 18.94 4.38 -10.12
C VAL A 164 18.43 5.78 -10.47
N LEU A 165 17.12 5.93 -10.57
CA LEU A 165 16.46 7.20 -10.80
C LEU A 165 15.58 7.56 -9.61
N MET A 166 15.71 8.80 -9.17
CA MET A 166 14.74 9.45 -8.30
C MET A 166 13.73 10.17 -9.18
N CYS A 167 12.44 10.03 -8.90
CA CYS A 167 11.42 10.83 -9.57
C CYS A 167 10.43 11.42 -8.57
N SER A 168 10.03 12.66 -8.84
CA SER A 168 9.12 13.48 -8.05
C SER A 168 8.37 14.45 -8.97
N GLU A 169 7.55 15.33 -8.41
CA GLU A 169 6.92 16.39 -9.19
C GLU A 169 7.93 17.35 -9.86
N THR A 170 9.16 17.44 -9.32
CA THR A 170 10.21 18.39 -9.73
C THR A 170 11.42 17.74 -10.41
N GLU A 171 11.55 16.42 -10.33
CA GLU A 171 12.67 15.65 -10.89
C GLU A 171 12.13 14.43 -11.64
N ASN A 172 12.55 14.18 -12.89
CA ASN A 172 12.05 13.06 -13.71
C ASN A 172 10.50 12.96 -13.69
N ARG A 173 9.84 14.11 -13.88
CA ARG A 173 8.39 14.30 -13.67
C ARG A 173 7.53 13.36 -14.52
N ASP A 174 7.93 13.13 -15.76
CA ASP A 174 7.30 12.19 -16.68
C ASP A 174 7.31 10.75 -16.12
N LEU A 175 8.45 10.31 -15.58
CA LEU A 175 8.55 9.03 -14.90
C LEU A 175 7.68 9.01 -13.64
N PHE A 176 7.71 10.07 -12.81
CA PHE A 176 6.89 10.15 -11.59
C PHE A 176 5.40 9.89 -11.85
N TYR A 177 4.82 10.53 -12.87
CA TYR A 177 3.41 10.29 -13.22
C TYR A 177 3.14 8.99 -14.00
N SER A 178 4.19 8.33 -14.51
CA SER A 178 4.08 7.06 -15.24
C SER A 178 4.27 5.82 -14.35
N VAL A 179 4.91 5.95 -13.18
CA VAL A 179 5.10 4.83 -12.23
C VAL A 179 3.77 4.23 -11.76
N PRO A 180 2.76 5.03 -11.36
CA PRO A 180 1.45 4.49 -11.03
C PRO A 180 0.83 3.79 -12.25
N TRP A 181 0.14 2.67 -12.01
CA TRP A 181 -0.43 1.83 -13.08
C TRP A 181 0.58 1.17 -14.03
N SER A 182 1.88 1.31 -13.80
CA SER A 182 2.90 0.63 -14.61
C SER A 182 2.95 -0.88 -14.37
N TYR A 183 2.41 -1.37 -13.25
CA TYR A 183 2.54 -2.77 -12.82
C TYR A 183 3.99 -3.28 -12.82
N GLY A 184 4.96 -2.39 -12.57
CA GLY A 184 6.39 -2.72 -12.52
C GLY A 184 7.08 -2.84 -13.89
N THR A 185 6.47 -2.33 -14.96
CA THR A 185 7.06 -2.38 -16.32
C THR A 185 8.10 -1.29 -16.60
N LEU A 186 8.10 -0.21 -15.81
CA LEU A 186 9.02 0.92 -16.00
C LEU A 186 10.31 0.80 -15.20
N GLY A 187 10.35 -0.11 -14.24
CA GLY A 187 11.50 -0.32 -13.37
C GLY A 187 11.14 -1.05 -12.09
N PHE A 188 12.16 -1.33 -11.29
CA PHE A 188 12.05 -1.94 -9.98
C PHE A 188 12.03 -0.85 -8.92
N LEU A 189 10.86 -0.61 -8.34
CA LEU A 189 10.69 0.31 -7.22
C LEU A 189 11.52 -0.18 -6.03
N THR A 190 12.36 0.68 -5.48
CA THR A 190 13.24 0.38 -4.34
C THR A 190 12.90 1.20 -3.10
N ALA A 191 12.38 2.42 -3.26
CA ALA A 191 11.82 3.21 -2.17
C ALA A 191 10.68 4.12 -2.64
N VAL A 192 9.82 4.48 -1.71
CA VAL A 192 8.71 5.43 -1.90
C VAL A 192 8.72 6.40 -0.74
N LYS A 193 8.52 7.70 -1.03
CA LYS A 193 8.25 8.72 -0.02
C LYS A 193 6.76 9.08 -0.07
N ILE A 194 6.06 8.99 1.06
CA ILE A 194 4.60 9.12 1.20
C ILE A 194 4.31 10.21 2.23
N LYS A 195 3.27 11.02 2.01
CA LYS A 195 2.80 12.01 3.00
C LYS A 195 2.21 11.31 4.22
N ILE A 196 2.46 11.88 5.39
CA ILE A 196 1.80 11.51 6.65
C ILE A 196 0.96 12.67 7.18
N ILE A 197 -0.03 12.34 8.00
CA ILE A 197 -0.92 13.28 8.69
C ILE A 197 -1.05 12.87 10.16
N PRO A 198 -1.41 13.80 11.07
CA PRO A 198 -1.65 13.46 12.46
C PRO A 198 -2.75 12.40 12.59
N ALA A 199 -2.48 11.33 13.33
CA ALA A 199 -3.50 10.37 13.71
C ALA A 199 -4.36 10.95 14.85
N GLN A 200 -5.63 10.54 14.89
CA GLN A 200 -6.50 10.79 16.03
C GLN A 200 -6.78 9.48 16.75
N ARG A 201 -7.07 9.58 18.05
CA ARG A 201 -7.31 8.41 18.90
C ARG A 201 -8.58 7.64 18.51
N PHE A 202 -9.59 8.33 17.99
CA PHE A 202 -10.87 7.75 17.65
C PHE A 202 -11.30 8.15 16.25
N VAL A 203 -12.22 7.36 15.70
CA VAL A 203 -12.94 7.67 14.46
C VAL A 203 -14.43 7.62 14.78
N ARG A 204 -15.14 8.73 14.61
CA ARG A 204 -16.60 8.77 14.74
C ARG A 204 -17.22 8.28 13.44
N VAL A 205 -17.91 7.15 13.50
CA VAL A 205 -18.61 6.54 12.37
C VAL A 205 -20.12 6.75 12.52
N GLU A 206 -20.77 7.16 11.43
CA GLU A 206 -22.22 7.30 11.31
C GLU A 206 -22.73 6.35 10.23
N TYR A 207 -23.76 5.56 10.57
CA TYR A 207 -24.37 4.58 9.69
C TYR A 207 -25.71 5.10 9.16
N LYS A 208 -25.90 5.06 7.85
CA LYS A 208 -27.11 5.51 7.14
C LYS A 208 -27.68 4.32 6.38
N PRO A 209 -28.70 3.64 6.92
CA PRO A 209 -29.37 2.55 6.22
C PRO A 209 -29.99 3.03 4.90
N CYS A 210 -29.86 2.22 3.86
CA CYS A 210 -30.44 2.46 2.54
C CYS A 210 -31.31 1.26 2.12
N TYR A 211 -32.44 1.54 1.47
CA TYR A 211 -33.48 0.53 1.18
C TYR A 211 -33.70 0.25 -0.32
N SER A 212 -32.86 0.81 -1.18
CA SER A 212 -32.83 0.52 -2.61
C SER A 212 -31.48 0.90 -3.22
N LEU A 213 -31.23 0.45 -4.46
CA LEU A 213 -30.06 0.87 -5.24
C LEU A 213 -30.04 2.39 -5.49
N ASP A 214 -31.18 2.99 -5.82
CA ASP A 214 -31.26 4.44 -6.06
C ASP A 214 -30.97 5.23 -4.77
N ASP A 215 -31.44 4.72 -3.63
CA ASP A 215 -31.24 5.34 -2.32
C ASP A 215 -29.77 5.32 -1.91
N ILE A 216 -29.08 4.18 -2.07
CA ILE A 216 -27.64 4.11 -1.76
C ILE A 216 -26.81 4.97 -2.70
N VAL A 217 -27.09 4.97 -4.00
CA VAL A 217 -26.36 5.81 -4.98
C VAL A 217 -26.55 7.29 -4.66
N LYS A 218 -27.78 7.71 -4.38
CA LYS A 218 -28.09 9.09 -3.98
C LYS A 218 -27.36 9.47 -2.70
N THR A 219 -27.45 8.65 -1.66
CA THR A 219 -26.83 8.91 -0.36
C THR A 219 -25.31 8.94 -0.48
N PHE A 220 -24.70 7.95 -1.12
CA PHE A 220 -23.24 7.88 -1.32
C PHE A 220 -22.73 9.08 -2.12
N THR A 221 -23.41 9.47 -3.19
CA THR A 221 -23.07 10.66 -4.00
C THR A 221 -23.16 11.94 -3.15
N GLN A 222 -24.24 12.08 -2.38
CA GLN A 222 -24.41 13.25 -1.50
C GLN A 222 -23.30 13.32 -0.44
N GLU A 223 -22.91 12.20 0.17
CA GLU A 223 -21.92 12.19 1.24
C GLU A 223 -20.48 12.36 0.74
N THR A 224 -20.16 11.89 -0.47
CA THR A 224 -18.83 12.05 -1.10
C THR A 224 -18.61 13.44 -1.70
N THR A 225 -19.67 14.13 -2.13
CA THR A 225 -19.57 15.46 -2.75
C THR A 225 -19.60 16.62 -1.75
N LYS A 226 -19.79 16.33 -0.46
CA LYS A 226 -19.73 17.36 0.59
C LYS A 226 -18.33 17.98 0.67
N VAL A 227 -18.27 19.30 0.48
CA VAL A 227 -17.05 20.10 0.63
C VAL A 227 -16.49 19.98 2.04
N GLU A 228 -17.36 20.04 3.05
CA GLU A 228 -17.02 19.95 4.47
C GLU A 228 -17.68 18.75 5.15
N GLY A 229 -17.03 18.22 6.19
CA GLY A 229 -17.49 17.06 6.95
C GLY A 229 -16.67 15.82 6.62
N ASN A 230 -17.27 14.81 5.99
CA ASN A 230 -16.78 13.43 5.97
C ASN A 230 -15.38 13.25 5.40
N GLN A 231 -14.45 12.79 6.23
CA GLN A 231 -13.11 12.37 5.81
C GLN A 231 -13.13 11.00 5.13
N PHE A 232 -14.05 10.14 5.54
CA PHE A 232 -14.22 8.79 5.00
C PHE A 232 -15.67 8.55 4.61
N VAL A 233 -15.89 7.93 3.46
CA VAL A 233 -17.22 7.49 3.01
C VAL A 233 -17.10 6.10 2.39
N GLU A 234 -17.96 5.18 2.82
CA GLU A 234 -18.04 3.82 2.29
C GLU A 234 -19.51 3.41 2.15
N GLY A 235 -19.82 2.53 1.19
CA GLY A 235 -21.14 1.97 0.99
C GLY A 235 -21.06 0.45 0.83
N VAL A 236 -21.90 -0.28 1.55
CA VAL A 236 -22.02 -1.74 1.43
C VAL A 236 -23.47 -2.10 1.13
N MET A 237 -23.68 -2.90 0.09
CA MET A 237 -24.97 -3.49 -0.24
C MET A 237 -25.01 -4.95 0.21
N TYR A 238 -26.01 -5.30 1.03
CA TYR A 238 -26.26 -6.67 1.46
C TYR A 238 -27.28 -7.39 0.56
N SER A 239 -28.20 -6.64 -0.05
CA SER A 239 -29.18 -7.12 -1.03
C SER A 239 -29.65 -5.98 -1.93
N LEU A 240 -30.54 -6.23 -2.89
CA LEU A 240 -31.12 -5.19 -3.75
C LEU A 240 -31.91 -4.11 -2.99
N HIS A 241 -32.30 -4.38 -1.74
CA HIS A 241 -33.15 -3.51 -0.92
C HIS A 241 -32.58 -3.28 0.49
N SER A 242 -31.31 -3.63 0.71
CA SER A 242 -30.67 -3.47 2.02
C SER A 242 -29.20 -3.13 1.81
N GLY A 243 -28.82 -1.95 2.26
CA GLY A 243 -27.44 -1.50 2.30
C GLY A 243 -27.23 -0.45 3.38
N VAL A 244 -25.99 -0.01 3.51
CA VAL A 244 -25.61 1.03 4.46
C VAL A 244 -24.53 1.92 3.85
N VAL A 245 -24.71 3.23 3.97
CA VAL A 245 -23.64 4.21 3.76
C VAL A 245 -23.04 4.54 5.13
N MET A 246 -21.73 4.40 5.24
CA MET A 246 -20.95 4.74 6.41
C MET A 246 -20.18 6.02 6.12
N THR A 247 -20.28 6.99 7.02
CA THR A 247 -19.48 8.22 6.95
C THR A 247 -18.68 8.36 8.23
N ALA A 248 -17.41 8.75 8.12
CA ALA A 248 -16.58 8.85 9.31
C ALA A 248 -15.62 10.04 9.31
N ASN A 249 -15.24 10.44 10.52
CA ASN A 249 -14.28 11.50 10.78
C ASN A 249 -13.39 11.13 11.97
N MET A 250 -12.09 11.38 11.85
CA MET A 250 -11.13 11.28 12.95
C MET A 250 -11.50 12.28 14.06
N CYS A 251 -11.47 11.85 15.32
CA CYS A 251 -11.82 12.66 16.48
C CYS A 251 -10.97 12.35 17.73
N THR A 252 -10.79 13.34 18.60
CA THR A 252 -9.96 13.24 19.81
C THR A 252 -10.69 12.58 20.98
N ALA A 253 -12.02 12.65 21.01
CA ALA A 253 -12.86 12.15 22.09
C ALA A 253 -13.96 11.25 21.56
N ALA A 254 -14.32 10.25 22.36
CA ALA A 254 -15.48 9.40 22.15
C ALA A 254 -16.49 9.61 23.27
N HIS A 255 -17.78 9.55 22.97
CA HIS A 255 -18.81 9.62 23.99
C HIS A 255 -18.83 8.32 24.82
N PRO A 256 -19.01 8.39 26.16
CA PRO A 256 -19.13 7.21 27.00
C PRO A 256 -20.24 6.27 26.49
N GLY A 257 -19.91 5.01 26.24
CA GLY A 257 -20.85 4.00 25.74
C GLY A 257 -20.96 3.89 24.21
N GLN A 258 -20.23 4.70 23.44
CA GLN A 258 -20.17 4.62 21.96
C GLN A 258 -18.81 4.14 21.43
N VAL A 259 -17.92 3.68 22.32
CA VAL A 259 -16.64 3.09 21.91
C VAL A 259 -16.89 1.63 21.58
N ILE A 260 -16.66 1.27 20.31
CA ILE A 260 -16.51 -0.11 19.87
C ILE A 260 -15.00 -0.37 19.86
N LEU A 261 -14.54 -1.31 20.68
CA LEU A 261 -13.13 -1.73 20.77
C LEU A 261 -12.82 -2.80 19.73
#